data_AF-V4NTJ2-F1
#
_entry.id   AF-V4NTJ2-F1
#
_cell.length_a   1.000
_cell.length_b   1.000
_cell.length_c   1.000
_cell.angle_alpha   90.00
_cell.angle_beta   90.00
_cell.angle_gamma   90.00
#
_symmetry.space_group_name_H-M   'P 1'
#
loop_
_entity.id
_entity.type
_entity.pdbx_description
1 polymer ?
#
loop_
_entity_poly.entity_id
_entity_poly.type
_entity_poly.pdbx_seq_one_letter_code
_entity_poly.pdbx_strand_id
1 'polypeptide(L)'
;MGWTFHMTMGGHRTPKAFLDAEFTWSNDQADNRVLRSSVVGRVYYAAVERISRIDGARIVFAVVTLFRHTPKNREDYVFGCKEMDETVGPCERRCPSVILELLTPTQHEYAVCWRADCRTNLATTAAQRRKPRPSEGDIVELAEALRFTDGAKLTRFQAVHRYGRRQLVYASLENGGLYRLSGLSKRAYTLTRANKEKGRDEGTTLTPTKEPTMSSDVPETAHCIPIFATPVAEEARPNALPKLFGRWFMKAEAVVYAFMTEMAPEYTGGLWDFYTLSNGGGFMAPRRTEPLAMKWHGNGFASEVSPEAAGIIVTLFTLSHLSFSDDATAVFTENYARLYAYAVDHPEAVKIYQAID
;
A
#
# COMPACT_ATOMS: atom_id res chain seq x y z
N MET A 1 3.86 -8.27 10.93
CA MET A 1 2.68 -7.72 11.65
C MET A 1 1.41 -8.33 11.08
N GLY A 2 0.76 -9.20 11.85
CA GLY A 2 -0.55 -9.80 11.55
C GLY A 2 -1.72 -8.90 11.97
N TRP A 3 -2.94 -9.35 11.71
CA TRP A 3 -4.14 -8.69 12.23
C TRP A 3 -4.41 -9.12 13.67
N THR A 4 -4.61 -8.15 14.55
CA THR A 4 -5.14 -8.33 15.90
C THR A 4 -6.63 -8.03 15.86
N PHE A 5 -7.47 -8.92 16.39
CA PHE A 5 -8.92 -8.73 16.46
C PHE A 5 -9.40 -8.57 17.90
N HIS A 6 -10.28 -7.60 18.10
CA HIS A 6 -10.93 -7.27 19.35
C HIS A 6 -12.43 -7.54 19.24
N MET A 7 -12.99 -8.19 20.26
CA MET A 7 -14.42 -8.44 20.36
C MET A 7 -15.24 -7.18 20.64
N THR A 8 -14.60 -6.13 21.15
CA THR A 8 -15.22 -4.85 21.48
C THR A 8 -14.21 -3.72 21.33
N MET A 9 -14.68 -2.51 21.01
CA MET A 9 -13.87 -1.29 21.06
C MET A 9 -13.92 -0.64 22.45
N GLY A 10 -14.14 -1.38 23.53
CA GLY A 10 -14.08 -0.87 24.91
C GLY A 10 -15.01 0.32 25.21
N GLY A 11 -16.15 0.43 24.51
CA GLY A 11 -17.08 1.57 24.64
C GLY A 11 -16.71 2.82 23.81
N HIS A 12 -15.60 2.80 23.08
CA HIS A 12 -15.22 3.88 22.16
C HIS A 12 -16.16 3.93 20.95
N ARG A 13 -16.68 5.12 20.63
CA ARG A 13 -17.67 5.31 19.54
C ARG A 13 -17.08 5.24 18.14
N THR A 14 -15.75 5.34 18.00
CA THR A 14 -15.07 5.35 16.69
C THR A 14 -13.75 4.59 16.75
N PRO A 15 -13.33 3.95 15.64
CA PRO A 15 -12.00 3.37 15.48
C PRO A 15 -10.85 4.29 15.89
N LYS A 16 -10.93 5.57 15.50
CA LYS A 16 -9.91 6.56 15.84
C LYS A 16 -9.78 6.70 17.36
N ALA A 17 -10.89 6.85 18.08
CA ALA A 17 -10.87 7.04 19.53
C ALA A 17 -10.38 5.79 20.27
N PHE A 18 -10.67 4.59 19.74
CA PHE A 18 -10.14 3.34 20.25
C PHE A 18 -8.60 3.30 20.08
N LEU A 19 -8.10 3.55 18.87
CA LEU A 19 -6.67 3.54 18.57
C LEU A 19 -5.92 4.67 19.31
N ASP A 20 -6.54 5.84 19.49
CA ASP A 20 -5.96 6.93 20.30
C ASP A 20 -5.69 6.46 21.75
N ALA A 21 -6.62 5.70 22.33
CA ALA A 21 -6.50 5.15 23.67
C ALA A 21 -5.48 3.99 23.70
N GLU A 22 -5.49 3.12 22.70
CA GLU A 22 -4.55 1.99 22.58
C GLU A 22 -3.09 2.45 22.47
N PHE A 23 -2.82 3.57 21.79
CA PHE A 23 -1.48 4.15 21.69
C PHE A 23 -1.14 5.20 22.76
N THR A 24 -2.01 5.37 23.76
CA THR A 24 -1.77 6.26 24.91
C THR A 24 -1.72 5.44 26.20
N TRP A 25 -0.52 5.13 26.67
CA TRP A 25 -0.29 4.30 27.84
C TRP A 25 0.99 4.69 28.57
N SER A 26 1.12 4.21 29.81
CA SER A 26 2.32 4.36 30.65
C SER A 26 2.64 2.99 31.26
N ASN A 27 3.89 2.56 31.16
CA ASN A 27 4.38 1.37 31.85
C ASN A 27 5.78 1.63 32.43
N ASP A 28 6.42 0.60 32.99
CA ASP A 28 7.73 0.73 33.66
C ASP A 28 8.87 1.10 32.68
N GLN A 29 8.70 0.88 31.38
CA GLN A 29 9.72 1.14 30.37
C GLN A 29 9.56 2.51 29.70
N ALA A 30 8.33 2.96 29.46
CA ALA A 30 8.08 4.19 28.72
C ALA A 30 6.69 4.77 28.98
N ASP A 31 6.58 6.07 28.66
CA ASP A 31 5.31 6.79 28.54
C ASP A 31 5.05 7.07 27.06
N ASN A 32 3.90 6.59 26.57
CA ASN A 32 3.41 6.83 25.23
C ASN A 32 2.17 7.74 25.25
N ARG A 33 2.15 8.74 24.37
CA ARG A 33 1.02 9.66 24.22
C ARG A 33 0.80 10.04 22.77
N VAL A 34 -0.42 9.88 22.29
CA VAL A 34 -0.83 10.39 20.98
C VAL A 34 -0.92 11.92 21.01
N LEU A 35 -0.05 12.61 20.27
CA LEU A 35 -0.08 14.07 20.14
C LEU A 35 -1.10 14.53 19.11
N ARG A 36 -1.20 13.78 18.01
CA ARG A 36 -2.13 14.05 16.91
C ARG A 36 -2.39 12.79 16.12
N SER A 37 -3.62 12.61 15.67
CA SER A 37 -4.02 11.46 14.85
C SER A 37 -5.12 11.79 13.86
N SER A 38 -5.21 10.99 12.79
CA SER A 38 -6.19 11.14 11.74
C SER A 38 -6.46 9.81 11.05
N VAL A 39 -7.67 9.65 10.51
CA VAL A 39 -8.04 8.49 9.69
C VAL A 39 -8.18 8.92 8.22
N VAL A 40 -7.50 8.23 7.32
CA VAL A 40 -7.60 8.44 5.86
C VAL A 40 -8.01 7.12 5.20
N GLY A 41 -9.30 7.00 4.86
CA GLY A 41 -9.86 5.72 4.41
C GLY A 41 -9.98 4.73 5.57
N ARG A 42 -9.26 3.61 5.51
CA ARG A 42 -9.21 2.57 6.56
C ARG A 42 -7.85 2.52 7.28
N VAL A 43 -7.13 3.64 7.24
CA VAL A 43 -5.78 3.76 7.79
C VAL A 43 -5.80 4.87 8.82
N TYR A 44 -5.38 4.53 10.03
CA TYR A 44 -5.11 5.45 11.10
C TYR A 44 -3.64 5.87 11.05
N TYR A 45 -3.39 7.16 11.19
CA TYR A 45 -2.06 7.74 11.31
C TYR A 45 -2.00 8.52 12.61
N ALA A 46 -0.90 8.43 13.34
CA ALA A 46 -0.66 9.22 14.54
C ALA A 46 0.80 9.62 14.71
N ALA A 47 1.02 10.80 15.26
CA ALA A 47 2.29 11.19 15.87
C ALA A 47 2.22 10.81 17.35
N VAL A 48 3.04 9.83 17.74
CA VAL A 48 3.09 9.33 19.12
C VAL A 48 4.39 9.78 19.75
N GLU A 49 4.26 10.50 20.85
CA GLU A 49 5.38 10.83 21.72
C GLU A 49 5.67 9.65 22.63
N ARG A 50 6.92 9.21 22.64
CA ARG A 50 7.45 8.22 23.56
C ARG A 50 8.55 8.84 24.40
N ILE A 51 8.42 8.75 25.71
CA ILE A 51 9.45 9.14 26.68
C ILE A 51 9.91 7.86 27.37
N SER A 52 11.17 7.48 27.15
CA SER A 52 11.78 6.32 27.81
C SER A 52 12.00 6.63 29.28
N ARG A 53 11.59 5.72 30.18
CA ARG A 53 11.82 5.85 31.62
C ARG A 53 13.23 5.46 32.05
N ILE A 54 14.00 4.81 31.17
CA ILE A 54 15.36 4.34 31.44
C ILE A 54 16.37 5.47 31.31
N ASP A 55 16.33 6.20 30.20
CA ASP A 55 17.30 7.25 29.84
C ASP A 55 16.66 8.64 29.67
N GLY A 56 15.34 8.76 29.83
CA GLY A 56 14.61 10.01 29.61
C GLY A 56 14.51 10.43 28.14
N ALA A 57 14.94 9.58 27.20
CA ALA A 57 14.96 9.93 25.79
C ALA A 57 13.52 10.14 25.28
N ARG A 58 13.30 11.29 24.65
CA ARG A 58 12.02 11.67 24.05
C ARG A 58 12.12 11.56 22.54
N ILE A 59 11.22 10.78 21.95
CA ILE A 59 11.06 10.68 20.50
C ILE A 59 9.59 10.85 20.12
N VAL A 60 9.34 11.44 18.95
CA VAL A 60 8.01 11.44 18.33
C VAL A 60 8.11 10.69 17.01
N PHE A 61 7.41 9.58 16.90
CA PHE A 61 7.42 8.71 15.73
C PHE A 61 6.02 8.54 15.17
N ALA A 62 5.92 8.13 13.91
CA ALA A 62 4.64 7.88 13.28
C ALA A 62 4.18 6.44 13.50
N VAL A 63 2.95 6.30 13.97
CA VAL A 63 2.19 5.05 13.98
C VAL A 63 1.22 5.06 12.80
N VAL A 64 1.17 3.95 12.07
CA VAL A 64 0.27 3.70 10.94
C VAL A 64 -0.45 2.39 11.16
N THR A 65 -1.76 2.46 11.39
CA THR A 65 -2.56 1.28 11.73
C THR A 65 -3.63 1.08 10.66
N LEU A 66 -3.57 -0.05 9.96
CA LEU A 66 -4.70 -0.51 9.15
C LEU A 66 -5.79 -1.01 10.10
N PHE A 67 -7.06 -0.70 9.82
CA PHE A 67 -8.14 -1.24 10.62
C PHE A 67 -9.33 -1.72 9.79
N ARG A 68 -10.02 -2.73 10.32
CA ARG A 68 -11.31 -3.25 9.88
C ARG A 68 -12.29 -3.05 11.04
N HIS A 69 -13.46 -2.49 10.75
CA HIS A 69 -14.50 -2.29 11.75
C HIS A 69 -15.83 -2.82 11.22
N THR A 70 -16.33 -3.88 11.85
CA THR A 70 -17.52 -4.62 11.44
C THR A 70 -18.50 -4.71 12.62
N PRO A 71 -19.33 -3.67 12.86
CA PRO A 71 -20.15 -3.56 14.07
C PRO A 71 -21.33 -4.56 14.17
N LYS A 72 -21.55 -5.40 13.15
CA LYS A 72 -22.65 -6.38 13.08
C LYS A 72 -22.16 -7.77 12.65
N ASN A 73 -20.99 -8.19 13.11
CA ASN A 73 -20.49 -9.52 12.77
C ASN A 73 -21.17 -10.61 13.62
N ARG A 74 -21.40 -11.79 13.04
CA ARG A 74 -22.00 -12.95 13.74
C ARG A 74 -21.01 -13.70 14.64
N GLU A 75 -19.71 -13.48 14.46
CA GLU A 75 -18.62 -14.19 15.13
C GLU A 75 -17.92 -13.36 16.22
N ASP A 76 -18.63 -12.40 16.84
CA ASP A 76 -18.16 -11.58 17.97
C ASP A 76 -16.92 -10.68 17.74
N TYR A 77 -16.22 -10.73 16.59
CA TYR A 77 -15.12 -9.82 16.26
C TYR A 77 -15.62 -8.50 15.65
N VAL A 78 -15.56 -7.41 16.42
CA VAL A 78 -16.07 -6.09 16.05
C VAL A 78 -15.00 -5.21 15.39
N PHE A 79 -13.74 -5.34 15.83
CA PHE A 79 -12.65 -4.47 15.39
C PHE A 79 -11.38 -5.27 15.14
N GLY A 80 -10.70 -5.03 14.02
CA GLY A 80 -9.39 -5.60 13.73
C GLY A 80 -8.40 -4.50 13.40
N CYS A 81 -7.19 -4.56 13.93
CA CYS A 81 -6.11 -3.64 13.64
C CYS A 81 -4.86 -4.40 13.18
N LYS A 82 -4.06 -3.77 12.33
CA LYS A 82 -2.72 -4.21 11.97
C LYS A 82 -1.81 -3.00 12.13
N GLU A 83 -1.10 -3.01 13.25
CA GLU A 83 -0.22 -1.92 13.66
C GLU A 83 1.09 -1.99 12.91
N MET A 84 1.53 -0.84 12.41
CA MET A 84 2.82 -0.65 11.76
C MET A 84 3.37 0.69 12.25
N ASP A 85 4.66 0.79 12.47
CA ASP A 85 5.32 2.10 12.61
C ASP A 85 6.01 2.50 11.29
N GLU A 86 6.51 3.73 11.22
CA GLU A 86 7.21 4.25 10.05
C GLU A 86 8.54 3.54 9.71
N THR A 87 9.05 2.66 10.58
CA THR A 87 10.28 1.89 10.37
C THR A 87 10.02 0.49 9.80
N VAL A 88 8.83 -0.07 10.04
CA VAL A 88 8.43 -1.43 9.59
C VAL A 88 7.54 -1.45 8.36
N GLY A 89 7.31 -0.28 7.76
CA GLY A 89 6.86 -0.16 6.39
C GLY A 89 5.36 -0.08 6.16
N PRO A 90 4.76 1.11 6.26
CA PRO A 90 3.46 1.35 5.70
C PRO A 90 3.55 1.55 4.19
N CYS A 91 3.05 0.59 3.41
CA CYS A 91 2.67 0.82 2.00
C CYS A 91 1.70 2.01 1.87
N GLU A 92 0.99 2.34 2.95
CA GLU A 92 0.11 3.48 3.07
C GLU A 92 0.89 4.79 3.26
N ARG A 93 0.92 5.58 2.18
CA ARG A 93 1.72 6.82 2.07
C ARG A 93 0.84 8.07 2.01
N ARG A 94 -0.28 8.07 2.75
CA ARG A 94 -1.26 9.18 2.75
C ARG A 94 -1.35 9.90 4.09
N CYS A 95 -0.25 9.86 4.86
CA CYS A 95 -0.16 10.54 6.16
C CYS A 95 -0.36 12.06 6.01
N PRO A 96 -1.28 12.68 6.77
CA PRO A 96 -1.48 14.14 6.78
C PRO A 96 -0.24 14.94 7.21
N SER A 97 -0.04 16.14 6.63
CA SER A 97 1.12 17.00 6.93
C SER A 97 1.22 17.37 8.42
N VAL A 98 0.08 17.63 9.06
CA VAL A 98 -0.01 17.97 10.49
C VAL A 98 0.51 16.88 11.43
N ILE A 99 0.65 15.64 10.95
CA ILE A 99 1.28 14.55 11.70
C ILE A 99 2.78 14.53 11.38
N LEU A 100 3.14 14.60 10.09
CA LEU A 100 4.54 14.61 9.63
C LEU A 100 5.37 15.74 10.27
N GLU A 101 4.77 16.91 10.46
CA GLU A 101 5.40 18.09 11.06
C GLU A 101 5.76 17.91 12.55
N LEU A 102 5.13 16.95 13.23
CA LEU A 102 5.39 16.67 14.65
C LEU A 102 6.51 15.64 14.87
N LEU A 103 6.93 14.94 13.82
CA LEU A 103 7.82 13.80 13.95
C LEU A 103 9.26 14.24 14.19
N THR A 104 9.93 13.57 15.13
CA THR A 104 11.36 13.78 15.39
C THR A 104 12.18 13.34 14.17
N PRO A 105 13.22 14.09 13.76
CA PRO A 105 14.14 13.65 12.71
C PRO A 105 14.69 12.25 12.99
N THR A 106 14.82 11.42 11.95
CA THR A 106 15.30 10.03 12.07
C THR A 106 16.31 9.75 10.97
N GLN A 107 17.26 8.86 11.27
CA GLN A 107 18.24 8.34 10.30
C GLN A 107 17.80 7.00 9.68
N HIS A 108 16.66 6.45 10.12
CA HIS A 108 16.14 5.20 9.57
C HIS A 108 15.72 5.40 8.11
N GLU A 109 16.48 4.82 7.18
CA GLU A 109 16.37 5.06 5.74
C GLU A 109 14.93 4.91 5.22
N TYR A 110 14.26 3.82 5.60
CA TYR A 110 12.88 3.59 5.19
C TYR A 110 11.93 4.69 5.70
N ALA A 111 12.07 5.14 6.94
CA ALA A 111 11.18 6.14 7.53
C ALA A 111 11.37 7.49 6.84
N VAL A 112 12.60 7.84 6.49
CA VAL A 112 12.93 9.02 5.69
C VAL A 112 12.23 8.96 4.32
N CYS A 113 12.36 7.82 3.61
CA CYS A 113 11.70 7.60 2.32
C CYS A 113 10.17 7.67 2.45
N TRP A 114 9.58 6.98 3.44
CA TRP A 114 8.13 6.99 3.66
C TRP A 114 7.60 8.41 3.94
N ARG A 115 8.29 9.20 4.77
CA ARG A 115 7.92 10.60 5.05
C ARG A 115 8.04 11.47 3.79
N ALA A 116 9.02 11.23 2.93
CA ALA A 116 9.17 11.94 1.66
C ALA A 116 8.02 11.59 0.70
N ASP A 117 7.69 10.31 0.57
CA ASP A 117 6.61 9.84 -0.29
C ASP A 117 5.23 10.34 0.17
N CYS A 118 5.00 10.43 1.49
CA CYS A 118 3.79 11.06 2.03
C CYS A 118 3.68 12.54 1.59
N ARG A 119 4.79 13.29 1.67
CA ARG A 119 4.82 14.70 1.23
C ARG A 119 4.55 14.83 -0.28
N THR A 120 5.16 13.98 -1.10
CA THR A 120 4.93 13.94 -2.55
C THR A 120 3.46 13.62 -2.88
N ASN A 121 2.84 12.68 -2.17
CA ASN A 121 1.43 12.34 -2.35
C ASN A 121 0.49 13.46 -1.95
N LEU A 122 0.79 14.17 -0.85
CA LEU A 122 0.04 15.35 -0.44
C LEU A 122 0.14 16.46 -1.49
N ALA A 123 1.34 16.74 -1.99
CA ALA A 123 1.57 17.74 -3.04
C ALA A 123 0.83 17.38 -4.34
N THR A 124 0.92 16.11 -4.76
CA THR A 124 0.20 15.57 -5.93
C THR A 124 -1.31 15.72 -5.75
N THR A 125 -1.84 15.35 -4.58
CA THR A 125 -3.27 15.48 -4.28
C THR A 125 -3.71 16.94 -4.26
N ALA A 126 -2.90 17.84 -3.71
CA ALA A 126 -3.17 19.27 -3.70
C ALA A 126 -3.20 19.85 -5.12
N ALA A 127 -2.24 19.47 -5.97
CA ALA A 127 -2.21 19.86 -7.38
C ALA A 127 -3.44 19.34 -8.13
N GLN A 128 -3.81 18.08 -7.94
CA GLN A 128 -5.04 17.50 -8.53
C GLN A 128 -6.31 18.22 -8.07
N ARG A 129 -6.39 18.64 -6.80
CA ARG A 129 -7.53 19.39 -6.26
C ARG A 129 -7.64 20.82 -6.78
N ARG A 130 -6.49 21.44 -7.12
CA ARG A 130 -6.42 22.79 -7.71
C ARG A 130 -6.80 22.81 -9.20
N LYS A 131 -6.79 21.66 -9.88
CA LYS A 131 -7.21 21.59 -11.29
C LYS A 131 -8.66 22.10 -11.45
N PRO A 132 -8.93 22.89 -12.50
CA PRO A 132 -10.25 23.46 -12.74
C PRO A 132 -11.28 22.36 -12.93
N ARG A 133 -12.41 22.40 -12.21
CA ARG A 133 -13.45 21.38 -12.32
C ARG A 133 -14.39 21.68 -13.50
N PRO A 134 -14.66 20.71 -14.38
CA PRO A 134 -15.62 20.90 -15.47
C PRO A 134 -17.00 21.26 -14.92
N SER A 135 -17.64 22.23 -15.56
CA SER A 135 -19.06 22.58 -15.35
C SER A 135 -19.86 22.21 -16.58
N GLU A 136 -21.19 22.22 -16.47
CA GLU A 136 -22.06 21.95 -17.61
C GLU A 136 -21.75 22.89 -18.79
N GLY A 137 -21.67 22.31 -19.98
CA GLY A 137 -21.29 22.97 -21.22
C GLY A 137 -19.79 22.95 -21.50
N ASP A 138 -18.93 22.85 -20.48
CA ASP A 138 -17.48 22.94 -20.66
C ASP A 138 -16.96 21.78 -21.53
N ILE A 139 -16.00 22.07 -22.40
CA ILE A 139 -15.30 21.07 -23.21
C ILE A 139 -14.02 20.66 -22.48
N VAL A 140 -13.94 19.37 -22.18
CA VAL A 140 -12.77 18.68 -21.64
C VAL A 140 -12.00 18.07 -22.79
N GLU A 141 -10.73 18.45 -22.92
CA GLU A 141 -9.81 17.85 -23.88
C GLU A 141 -8.66 17.18 -23.12
N LEU A 142 -8.52 15.88 -23.31
CA LEU A 142 -7.50 15.06 -22.67
C LEU A 142 -6.23 15.10 -23.50
N ALA A 143 -5.08 15.23 -22.83
CA ALA A 143 -3.78 15.16 -23.51
C ALA A 143 -3.50 13.76 -24.09
N GLU A 144 -4.11 12.72 -23.52
CA GLU A 144 -4.00 11.33 -23.97
C GLU A 144 -5.39 10.73 -24.17
N ALA A 145 -5.54 9.93 -25.23
CA ALA A 145 -6.80 9.26 -25.55
C ALA A 145 -7.19 8.22 -24.50
N LEU A 146 -8.45 8.28 -24.04
CA LEU A 146 -9.02 7.30 -23.15
C LEU A 146 -9.67 6.16 -23.94
N ARG A 147 -9.29 4.92 -23.60
CA ARG A 147 -9.97 3.72 -24.09
C ARG A 147 -11.18 3.40 -23.20
N PHE A 148 -12.34 3.22 -23.84
CA PHE A 148 -13.59 2.87 -23.18
C PHE A 148 -13.98 1.40 -23.43
N THR A 149 -14.99 0.92 -22.71
CA THR A 149 -15.47 -0.47 -22.76
C THR A 149 -16.07 -0.86 -24.10
N ASP A 150 -16.55 0.12 -24.86
CA ASP A 150 -17.03 -0.02 -26.25
C ASP A 150 -15.88 -0.07 -27.27
N GLY A 151 -14.62 -0.03 -26.82
CA GLY A 151 -13.44 -0.03 -27.66
C GLY A 151 -13.05 1.35 -28.21
N ALA A 152 -13.86 2.39 -27.99
CA ALA A 152 -13.58 3.74 -28.46
C ALA A 152 -12.33 4.32 -27.77
N LYS A 153 -11.53 5.06 -28.52
CA LYS A 153 -10.38 5.83 -28.03
C LYS A 153 -10.67 7.30 -28.27
N LEU A 154 -10.95 8.06 -27.21
CA LEU A 154 -11.52 9.41 -27.33
C LEU A 154 -10.75 10.39 -26.44
N THR A 155 -10.70 11.65 -26.88
CA THR A 155 -9.93 12.74 -26.26
C THR A 155 -10.80 13.94 -25.93
N ARG A 156 -11.87 14.20 -26.69
CA ARG A 156 -12.67 15.43 -26.58
C ARG A 156 -14.10 15.13 -26.12
N PHE A 157 -14.51 15.80 -25.06
CA PHE A 157 -15.83 15.61 -24.45
C PHE A 157 -16.46 16.93 -24.00
N GLN A 158 -17.77 17.03 -24.12
CA GLN A 158 -18.57 18.08 -23.50
C GLN A 158 -19.19 17.58 -22.19
N ALA A 159 -19.01 18.33 -21.11
CA ALA A 159 -19.64 18.05 -19.83
C ALA A 159 -21.13 18.41 -19.91
N VAL A 160 -22.01 17.43 -19.70
CA VAL A 160 -23.47 17.59 -19.78
C VAL A 160 -24.14 16.93 -18.57
N HIS A 161 -25.29 17.45 -18.14
CA HIS A 161 -26.13 16.73 -17.18
C HIS A 161 -27.03 15.75 -17.90
N ARG A 162 -27.22 14.56 -17.31
CA ARG A 162 -28.30 13.67 -17.74
C ARG A 162 -29.60 14.16 -17.11
N TYR A 163 -30.68 14.26 -17.89
CA TYR A 163 -32.01 14.69 -17.42
C TYR A 163 -32.35 14.13 -16.03
N GLY A 164 -32.61 15.03 -15.08
CA GLY A 164 -32.98 14.71 -13.70
C GLY A 164 -31.83 14.26 -12.77
N ARG A 165 -30.57 14.24 -13.21
CA ARG A 165 -29.41 13.84 -12.38
C ARG A 165 -28.40 14.98 -12.22
N ARG A 166 -27.99 15.23 -10.98
CA ARG A 166 -26.96 16.24 -10.61
C ARG A 166 -25.52 15.87 -11.00
N GLN A 167 -25.28 14.67 -11.51
CA GLN A 167 -23.94 14.21 -11.84
C GLN A 167 -23.63 14.49 -13.32
N LEU A 168 -22.50 15.14 -13.58
CA LEU A 168 -22.00 15.33 -14.93
C LEU A 168 -21.67 13.99 -15.61
N VAL A 169 -22.09 13.87 -16.86
CA VAL A 169 -21.62 12.88 -17.83
C VAL A 169 -20.94 13.63 -18.98
N TYR A 170 -20.19 12.92 -19.80
CA TYR A 170 -19.30 13.52 -20.80
C TYR A 170 -19.70 13.02 -22.18
N ALA A 171 -20.34 13.87 -22.97
CA ALA A 171 -20.68 13.57 -24.35
C ALA A 171 -19.44 13.70 -25.22
N SER A 172 -19.01 12.62 -25.88
CA SER A 172 -17.88 12.68 -26.80
C SER A 172 -18.25 13.54 -28.01
N LEU A 173 -17.35 14.46 -28.37
CA LEU A 173 -17.49 15.26 -29.58
C LEU A 173 -17.06 14.50 -30.85
N GLU A 174 -16.49 13.31 -30.69
CA GLU A 174 -15.95 12.52 -31.80
C GLU A 174 -16.96 11.48 -32.29
N ASN A 175 -17.69 10.83 -31.39
CA ASN A 175 -18.67 9.80 -31.75
C ASN A 175 -20.08 10.03 -31.17
N GLY A 176 -20.31 11.11 -30.42
CA GLY A 176 -21.60 11.45 -29.82
C GLY A 176 -22.01 10.57 -28.62
N GLY A 177 -21.19 9.60 -28.21
CA GLY A 177 -21.46 8.70 -27.10
C GLY A 177 -21.37 9.40 -25.74
N LEU A 178 -22.10 8.90 -24.74
CA LEU A 178 -22.05 9.42 -23.36
C LEU A 178 -21.13 8.57 -22.48
N TYR A 179 -20.14 9.21 -21.88
CA TYR A 179 -19.09 8.57 -21.09
C TYR A 179 -19.01 9.11 -19.66
N ARG A 180 -18.40 8.32 -18.77
CA ARG A 180 -17.97 8.76 -17.45
C ARG A 180 -16.45 8.85 -17.41
N LEU A 181 -15.93 10.04 -17.12
CA LEU A 181 -14.49 10.26 -16.94
C LEU A 181 -14.12 10.06 -15.46
N SER A 182 -13.92 8.79 -15.07
CA SER A 182 -13.45 8.47 -13.72
C SER A 182 -12.01 8.96 -13.52
N GLY A 183 -11.76 9.61 -12.38
CA GLY A 183 -10.41 10.09 -12.04
C GLY A 183 -9.86 11.19 -12.96
N LEU A 184 -10.72 12.01 -13.57
CA LEU A 184 -10.31 13.11 -14.46
C LEU A 184 -9.21 14.00 -13.85
N SER A 185 -9.28 14.30 -12.55
CA SER A 185 -8.26 15.09 -11.84
C SER A 185 -6.86 14.48 -11.88
N LYS A 186 -6.74 13.16 -12.02
CA LYS A 186 -5.46 12.45 -12.14
C LYS A 186 -4.83 12.58 -13.53
N ARG A 187 -5.59 13.04 -14.53
CA ARG A 187 -5.15 13.13 -15.93
C ARG A 187 -4.75 14.55 -16.30
N ALA A 188 -3.93 14.69 -17.34
CA ALA A 188 -3.70 15.98 -17.98
C ALA A 188 -4.89 16.29 -18.90
N TYR A 189 -5.53 17.43 -18.66
CA TYR A 189 -6.65 17.91 -19.48
C TYR A 189 -6.69 19.43 -19.47
N THR A 190 -7.22 19.99 -20.54
CA THR A 190 -7.58 21.40 -20.65
C THR A 190 -9.09 21.55 -20.59
N LEU A 191 -9.55 22.72 -20.15
CA LEU A 191 -10.96 23.07 -20.10
C LEU A 191 -11.20 24.29 -20.96
N THR A 192 -12.02 24.13 -21.99
CA THR A 192 -12.60 25.26 -22.72
C THR A 192 -13.98 25.53 -22.12
N ARG A 193 -14.16 26.73 -21.57
CA ARG A 193 -15.45 27.11 -20.98
C ARG A 193 -16.49 27.26 -22.08
N ALA A 194 -17.69 26.74 -21.86
CA ALA A 194 -18.80 27.12 -22.73
C ALA A 194 -19.03 28.63 -22.58
N ASN A 195 -18.85 29.38 -23.67
CA ASN A 195 -19.28 30.76 -23.71
C ASN A 195 -20.78 30.79 -23.38
N LYS A 196 -21.13 31.32 -22.21
CA LYS A 196 -22.46 31.88 -22.00
C LYS A 196 -22.50 33.16 -22.82
N GLU A 197 -22.82 33.05 -24.11
CA GLU A 197 -23.06 34.23 -24.94
C GLU A 197 -24.24 35.02 -24.37
N LYS A 198 -23.94 36.07 -23.61
CA LYS A 198 -24.71 37.30 -23.64
C LYS A 198 -24.12 38.11 -24.78
N GLY A 199 -24.86 38.22 -25.87
CA GLY A 199 -24.39 38.88 -27.08
C GLY A 199 -23.90 40.30 -26.83
N ARG A 200 -22.77 40.65 -27.45
CA ARG A 200 -22.62 41.90 -28.17
C ARG A 200 -21.43 41.78 -29.12
N ASP A 201 -21.73 42.18 -30.35
CA ASP A 201 -20.87 42.36 -31.50
C ASP A 201 -19.63 43.22 -31.19
N GLU A 202 -18.49 42.86 -31.76
CA GLU A 202 -17.57 43.73 -32.53
C GLU A 202 -16.24 42.99 -32.79
N GLY A 203 -15.84 42.96 -34.07
CA GLY A 203 -14.70 42.19 -34.57
C GLY A 203 -13.36 42.85 -34.30
N THR A 204 -12.28 42.07 -34.52
CA THR A 204 -11.06 42.50 -35.23
C THR A 204 -10.13 41.31 -35.47
N THR A 205 -9.60 41.32 -36.69
CA THR A 205 -8.71 40.39 -37.39
C THR A 205 -7.42 40.01 -36.68
N LEU A 206 -7.10 38.71 -36.84
CA LEU A 206 -5.84 37.94 -36.75
C LEU A 206 -4.48 38.68 -36.68
N THR A 207 -3.55 38.12 -35.91
CA THR A 207 -2.28 37.55 -36.43
C THR A 207 -1.56 36.65 -35.40
N PRO A 208 -0.77 35.65 -35.83
CA PRO A 208 -0.16 34.63 -34.97
C PRO A 208 1.29 34.99 -34.60
N THR A 209 1.76 34.66 -33.38
CA THR A 209 3.20 34.73 -33.08
C THR A 209 3.64 33.70 -32.04
N LYS A 210 4.43 32.74 -32.54
CA LYS A 210 5.54 31.96 -31.95
C LYS A 210 5.33 31.13 -30.68
N GLU A 211 5.53 29.83 -30.88
CA GLU A 211 6.09 28.87 -29.93
C GLU A 211 7.33 29.42 -29.21
N PRO A 212 7.54 29.03 -27.94
CA PRO A 212 8.88 28.84 -27.41
C PRO A 212 9.19 27.35 -27.23
N THR A 213 10.32 27.03 -27.82
CA THR A 213 11.18 25.85 -27.75
C THR A 213 11.23 25.15 -26.39
N MET A 214 11.14 23.84 -26.47
CA MET A 214 11.46 22.84 -25.44
C MET A 214 12.87 23.06 -24.87
N SER A 215 12.98 23.23 -23.55
CA SER A 215 14.20 22.92 -22.80
C SER A 215 13.95 21.59 -22.11
N SER A 216 14.58 20.55 -22.63
CA SER A 216 14.70 19.23 -22.03
C SER A 216 15.51 19.35 -20.74
N ASP A 217 14.89 19.07 -19.60
CA ASP A 217 15.55 18.53 -18.41
C ASP A 217 14.44 17.98 -17.50
N VAL A 218 14.00 16.77 -17.82
CA VAL A 218 13.19 15.94 -16.91
C VAL A 218 14.19 15.06 -16.18
N PRO A 219 14.29 15.11 -14.84
CA PRO A 219 15.10 14.16 -14.11
C PRO A 219 14.49 12.77 -14.30
N GLU A 220 15.30 11.91 -14.88
CA GLU A 220 15.09 10.50 -15.11
C GLU A 220 14.52 9.83 -13.85
N THR A 221 13.35 9.20 -14.02
CA THR A 221 12.70 8.37 -13.01
C THR A 221 13.71 7.39 -12.43
N ALA A 222 13.96 7.45 -11.13
CA ALA A 222 14.69 6.43 -10.41
C ALA A 222 13.99 5.07 -10.63
N HIS A 223 14.58 4.23 -11.49
CA HIS A 223 14.20 2.85 -11.62
C HIS A 223 14.52 2.13 -10.31
N CYS A 224 13.48 1.60 -9.65
CA CYS A 224 13.67 0.61 -8.60
C CYS A 224 14.45 -0.56 -9.21
N ILE A 225 15.62 -0.87 -8.64
CA ILE A 225 16.44 -1.99 -9.07
C ILE A 225 15.60 -3.28 -8.88
N PRO A 226 15.40 -4.09 -9.93
CA PRO A 226 14.59 -5.31 -9.83
C PRO A 226 15.25 -6.31 -8.87
N ILE A 227 14.47 -6.86 -7.94
CA ILE A 227 14.94 -7.85 -6.97
C ILE A 227 14.81 -9.23 -7.61
N PHE A 228 15.93 -9.91 -7.82
CA PHE A 228 15.95 -11.29 -8.29
C PHE A 228 16.29 -12.28 -7.16
N ALA A 229 15.78 -13.50 -7.30
CA ALA A 229 16.10 -14.65 -6.45
C ALA A 229 17.17 -15.52 -7.11
N THR A 230 18.11 -16.03 -6.31
CA THR A 230 19.15 -16.97 -6.73
C THR A 230 19.09 -18.22 -5.85
N PRO A 231 19.01 -19.42 -6.45
CA PRO A 231 18.99 -20.66 -5.68
C PRO A 231 20.33 -20.86 -4.95
N VAL A 232 20.25 -21.29 -3.70
CA VAL A 232 21.43 -21.59 -2.88
C VAL A 232 22.00 -22.95 -3.30
N ALA A 233 23.29 -22.97 -3.68
CA ALA A 233 24.01 -24.19 -4.01
C ALA A 233 24.03 -25.18 -2.83
N GLU A 234 24.07 -26.48 -3.12
CA GLU A 234 23.99 -27.53 -2.09
C GLU A 234 25.06 -27.39 -0.99
N GLU A 235 26.26 -26.95 -1.38
CA GLU A 235 27.39 -26.71 -0.47
C GLU A 235 27.13 -25.59 0.55
N ALA A 236 26.31 -24.59 0.19
CA ALA A 236 25.96 -23.46 1.04
C ALA A 236 24.65 -23.67 1.81
N ARG A 237 23.94 -24.78 1.53
CA ARG A 237 22.63 -25.12 2.13
C ARG A 237 22.63 -25.15 3.67
N PRO A 238 23.67 -25.68 4.35
CA PRO A 238 23.72 -25.66 5.82
C PRO A 238 23.67 -24.25 6.43
N ASN A 239 24.12 -23.23 5.68
CA ASN A 239 24.16 -21.84 6.12
C ASN A 239 22.97 -21.00 5.62
N ALA A 240 22.07 -21.57 4.80
CA ALA A 240 20.93 -20.84 4.24
C ALA A 240 19.92 -20.44 5.32
N LEU A 241 19.53 -21.41 6.15
CA LEU A 241 18.56 -21.24 7.23
C LEU A 241 19.05 -20.27 8.32
N PRO A 242 20.30 -20.36 8.82
CA PRO A 242 20.86 -19.36 9.72
C PRO A 242 20.90 -17.94 9.14
N LYS A 243 21.11 -17.77 7.83
CA LYS A 243 21.05 -16.44 7.19
C LYS A 243 19.63 -15.90 7.12
N LEU A 244 18.64 -16.76 6.84
CA LEU A 244 17.24 -16.37 6.69
C LEU A 244 16.55 -16.11 8.04
N PHE A 245 16.91 -16.86 9.09
CA PHE A 245 16.18 -16.84 10.36
C PHE A 245 17.07 -16.53 11.58
N GLY A 246 18.35 -16.24 11.35
CA GLY A 246 19.32 -16.02 12.42
C GLY A 246 19.49 -17.27 13.30
N ARG A 247 19.72 -17.06 14.60
CA ARG A 247 19.83 -18.14 15.60
C ARG A 247 18.54 -18.97 15.78
N TRP A 248 17.42 -18.51 15.24
CA TRP A 248 16.09 -19.11 15.41
C TRP A 248 15.70 -20.08 14.30
N PHE A 249 16.65 -20.44 13.45
CA PHE A 249 16.40 -21.20 12.23
C PHE A 249 15.70 -22.54 12.45
N MET A 250 16.02 -23.27 13.52
CA MET A 250 15.33 -24.54 13.84
C MET A 250 13.85 -24.33 14.16
N LYS A 251 13.52 -23.28 14.93
CA LYS A 251 12.13 -22.94 15.25
C LYS A 251 11.39 -22.45 14.00
N ALA A 252 12.05 -21.63 13.19
CA ALA A 252 11.46 -21.09 11.97
C ALA A 252 11.18 -22.15 10.92
N GLU A 253 12.09 -23.09 10.71
CA GLU A 253 11.89 -24.21 9.81
C GLU A 253 10.66 -25.05 10.22
N ALA A 254 10.54 -25.39 11.51
CA ALA A 254 9.39 -26.13 12.01
C ALA A 254 8.06 -25.37 11.77
N VAL A 255 8.05 -24.05 11.94
CA VAL A 255 6.87 -23.21 11.71
C VAL A 255 6.54 -23.09 10.21
N VAL A 256 7.53 -23.03 9.32
CA VAL A 256 7.30 -23.08 7.86
C VAL A 256 6.58 -24.36 7.49
N TYR A 257 7.04 -25.51 7.98
CA TYR A 257 6.40 -26.79 7.68
C TYR A 257 5.00 -26.89 8.27
N ALA A 258 4.78 -26.37 9.49
CA ALA A 258 3.46 -26.32 10.10
C ALA A 258 2.46 -25.52 9.26
N PHE A 259 2.84 -24.30 8.82
CA PHE A 259 1.99 -23.50 7.95
C PHE A 259 1.76 -24.16 6.59
N MET A 260 2.77 -24.83 6.04
CA MET A 260 2.61 -25.54 4.76
C MET A 260 1.59 -26.68 4.88
N THR A 261 1.70 -27.51 5.92
CA THR A 261 0.74 -28.61 6.17
C THR A 261 -0.68 -28.07 6.43
N GLU A 262 -0.79 -26.95 7.15
CA GLU A 262 -2.08 -26.34 7.43
C GLU A 262 -2.74 -25.73 6.18
N MET A 263 -1.96 -25.04 5.35
CA MET A 263 -2.47 -24.35 4.17
C MET A 263 -2.68 -25.28 2.97
N ALA A 264 -1.86 -26.32 2.84
CA ALA A 264 -1.95 -27.30 1.76
C ALA A 264 -2.15 -28.71 2.37
N PRO A 265 -3.38 -29.12 2.71
CA PRO A 265 -3.64 -30.41 3.34
C PRO A 265 -3.21 -31.63 2.52
N GLU A 266 -3.14 -31.46 1.20
CA GLU A 266 -2.69 -32.49 0.25
C GLU A 266 -1.16 -32.55 0.14
N TYR A 267 -0.43 -31.61 0.76
CA TYR A 267 1.02 -31.61 0.80
C TYR A 267 1.53 -32.65 1.80
N THR A 268 2.16 -33.70 1.28
CA THR A 268 2.72 -34.82 2.07
C THR A 268 4.19 -34.63 2.46
N GLY A 269 4.75 -33.44 2.28
CA GLY A 269 6.18 -33.17 2.46
C GLY A 269 6.98 -33.20 1.17
N GLY A 270 8.31 -33.08 1.30
CA GLY A 270 9.26 -33.09 0.19
C GLY A 270 10.56 -32.36 0.52
N LEU A 271 11.48 -32.34 -0.46
CA LEU A 271 12.68 -31.52 -0.38
C LEU A 271 12.32 -30.04 -0.54
N TRP A 272 13.07 -29.15 0.10
CA TRP A 272 12.92 -27.69 -0.02
C TRP A 272 14.18 -27.07 -0.59
N ASP A 273 14.02 -26.21 -1.58
CA ASP A 273 15.06 -25.34 -2.12
C ASP A 273 15.07 -24.00 -1.39
N PHE A 274 16.26 -23.45 -1.24
CA PHE A 274 16.50 -22.19 -0.56
C PHE A 274 16.91 -21.15 -1.59
N TYR A 275 16.42 -19.93 -1.42
CA TYR A 275 16.68 -18.82 -2.33
C TYR A 275 17.21 -17.64 -1.53
N THR A 276 18.25 -17.01 -2.05
CA THR A 276 18.73 -15.71 -1.58
C THR A 276 18.29 -14.62 -2.54
N LEU A 277 17.89 -13.47 -1.99
CA LEU A 277 17.44 -12.33 -2.76
C LEU A 277 18.57 -11.30 -2.85
N SER A 278 18.65 -10.61 -3.99
CA SER A 278 19.62 -9.52 -4.23
C SER A 278 19.54 -8.36 -3.22
N ASN A 279 18.43 -8.19 -2.51
CA ASN A 279 18.26 -7.21 -1.44
C ASN A 279 18.67 -7.73 -0.04
N GLY A 280 19.33 -8.89 0.04
CA GLY A 280 19.79 -9.52 1.27
C GLY A 280 18.74 -10.40 1.96
N GLY A 281 17.54 -10.54 1.40
CA GLY A 281 16.51 -11.44 1.92
C GLY A 281 16.67 -12.89 1.45
N GLY A 282 15.66 -13.71 1.73
CA GLY A 282 15.60 -15.07 1.23
C GLY A 282 14.24 -15.70 1.50
N PHE A 283 14.04 -16.89 0.94
CA PHE A 283 12.89 -17.74 1.23
C PHE A 283 13.22 -19.20 0.97
N MET A 284 12.31 -20.08 1.36
CA MET A 284 12.38 -21.50 1.01
C MET A 284 11.08 -21.92 0.32
N ALA A 285 11.19 -22.82 -0.65
CA ALA A 285 10.06 -23.35 -1.40
C ALA A 285 10.22 -24.86 -1.61
N PRO A 286 9.11 -25.62 -1.67
CA PRO A 286 9.18 -27.06 -1.95
C PRO A 286 9.73 -27.31 -3.37
N ARG A 287 10.69 -28.22 -3.48
CA ARG A 287 11.28 -28.71 -4.74
C ARG A 287 10.27 -29.61 -5.45
N ARG A 288 9.40 -29.00 -6.25
CA ARG A 288 8.40 -29.68 -7.10
C ARG A 288 7.96 -28.78 -8.25
N THR A 289 7.26 -29.36 -9.20
CA THR A 289 6.76 -28.67 -10.40
C THR A 289 5.25 -28.45 -10.38
N GLU A 290 4.53 -29.29 -9.63
CA GLU A 290 3.07 -29.29 -9.59
C GLU A 290 2.56 -28.16 -8.68
N PRO A 291 1.54 -27.39 -9.12
CA PRO A 291 0.86 -26.41 -8.27
C PRO A 291 0.28 -27.05 -7.00
N LEU A 292 0.17 -26.25 -5.95
CA LEU A 292 -0.46 -26.66 -4.69
C LEU A 292 -1.79 -25.91 -4.50
N ALA A 293 -2.85 -26.65 -4.21
CA ALA A 293 -4.09 -26.07 -3.73
C ALA A 293 -3.91 -25.59 -2.28
N MET A 294 -3.79 -24.27 -2.10
CA MET A 294 -3.65 -23.64 -0.80
C MET A 294 -4.96 -23.02 -0.33
N LYS A 295 -5.25 -23.16 0.96
CA LYS A 295 -6.41 -22.59 1.64
C LYS A 295 -5.99 -21.97 2.96
N TRP A 296 -6.51 -20.79 3.29
CA TRP A 296 -6.29 -20.17 4.59
C TRP A 296 -7.62 -19.72 5.19
N HIS A 297 -7.94 -20.25 6.37
CA HIS A 297 -9.20 -19.97 7.05
C HIS A 297 -9.27 -18.53 7.58
N GLY A 298 -8.13 -17.87 7.85
CA GLY A 298 -8.09 -16.53 8.42
C GLY A 298 -8.60 -15.40 7.51
N ASN A 299 -8.50 -15.55 6.19
CA ASN A 299 -8.96 -14.56 5.21
C ASN A 299 -9.83 -15.15 4.08
N GLY A 300 -10.16 -16.44 4.18
CA GLY A 300 -10.94 -17.15 3.17
C GLY A 300 -10.19 -17.38 1.86
N PHE A 301 -8.87 -17.26 1.85
CA PHE A 301 -8.05 -17.55 0.69
C PHE A 301 -8.21 -19.02 0.29
N ALA A 302 -8.44 -19.27 -0.99
CA ALA A 302 -8.47 -20.60 -1.59
C ALA A 302 -8.04 -20.47 -3.06
N SER A 303 -6.84 -20.95 -3.39
CA SER A 303 -6.31 -20.87 -4.75
C SER A 303 -5.24 -21.92 -5.00
N GLU A 304 -5.08 -22.33 -6.25
CA GLU A 304 -3.89 -23.06 -6.68
C GLU A 304 -2.75 -22.09 -6.97
N VAL A 305 -1.59 -22.35 -6.39
CA VAL A 305 -0.38 -21.53 -6.53
C VAL A 305 0.81 -22.39 -6.94
N SER A 306 1.80 -21.80 -7.58
CA SER A 306 3.06 -22.50 -7.86
C SER A 306 3.80 -22.87 -6.56
N PRO A 307 4.70 -23.87 -6.62
CA PRO A 307 5.59 -24.22 -5.51
C PRO A 307 6.38 -23.04 -4.96
N GLU A 308 6.89 -22.18 -5.85
CA GLU A 308 7.61 -20.95 -5.46
C GLU A 308 6.68 -20.00 -4.69
N ALA A 309 5.51 -19.68 -5.24
CA ALA A 309 4.54 -18.82 -4.58
C ALA A 309 4.08 -19.38 -3.23
N ALA A 310 3.86 -20.70 -3.13
CA ALA A 310 3.53 -21.37 -1.88
C ALA A 310 4.65 -21.17 -0.84
N GLY A 311 5.91 -21.38 -1.24
CA GLY A 311 7.09 -21.15 -0.41
C GLY A 311 7.20 -19.70 0.09
N ILE A 312 6.97 -18.73 -0.79
CA ILE A 312 6.94 -17.31 -0.45
C ILE A 312 5.84 -17.02 0.59
N ILE A 313 4.62 -17.52 0.37
CA ILE A 313 3.49 -17.33 1.28
C ILE A 313 3.82 -17.87 2.67
N VAL A 314 4.22 -19.15 2.78
CA VAL A 314 4.49 -19.75 4.10
C VAL A 314 5.71 -19.12 4.78
N THR A 315 6.72 -18.72 4.03
CA THR A 315 7.88 -18.01 4.58
C THR A 315 7.46 -16.65 5.16
N LEU A 316 6.60 -15.90 4.44
CA LEU A 316 6.06 -14.63 4.93
C LEU A 316 5.20 -14.83 6.20
N PHE A 317 4.38 -15.89 6.24
CA PHE A 317 3.61 -16.26 7.43
C PHE A 317 4.52 -16.59 8.61
N THR A 318 5.57 -17.40 8.41
CA THR A 318 6.55 -17.74 9.45
C THR A 318 7.25 -16.50 9.98
N LEU A 319 7.77 -15.65 9.09
CA LEU A 319 8.46 -14.42 9.48
C LEU A 319 7.52 -13.50 10.27
N SER A 320 6.27 -13.37 9.85
CA SER A 320 5.28 -12.59 10.59
C SER A 320 4.94 -13.23 11.93
N HIS A 321 4.71 -14.55 11.99
CA HIS A 321 4.37 -15.27 13.21
C HIS A 321 5.49 -15.21 14.26
N LEU A 322 6.74 -15.32 13.83
CA LEU A 322 7.89 -15.29 14.74
C LEU A 322 8.35 -13.88 15.10
N SER A 323 7.95 -12.85 14.33
CA SER A 323 8.20 -11.46 14.69
C SER A 323 7.59 -11.06 16.04
N PHE A 324 6.56 -11.79 16.50
CA PHE A 324 5.91 -11.60 17.81
C PHE A 324 6.69 -12.17 19.00
N SER A 325 7.87 -12.79 18.79
CA SER A 325 8.75 -13.22 19.88
C SER A 325 9.79 -12.13 20.20
N ASP A 326 9.82 -11.63 21.44
CA ASP A 326 10.63 -10.47 21.88
C ASP A 326 12.13 -10.59 21.53
N ASP A 327 12.70 -11.81 21.54
CA ASP A 327 14.13 -12.04 21.35
C ASP A 327 14.61 -12.04 19.87
N ALA A 328 13.71 -11.79 18.92
CA ALA A 328 13.95 -12.05 17.50
C ALA A 328 13.29 -11.07 16.50
N THR A 329 12.50 -10.11 17.00
CA THR A 329 11.62 -9.25 16.18
C THR A 329 12.33 -8.53 15.04
N ALA A 330 13.54 -8.01 15.27
CA ALA A 330 14.28 -7.24 14.26
C ALA A 330 14.64 -8.07 13.00
N VAL A 331 15.21 -9.27 13.20
CA VAL A 331 15.64 -10.15 12.09
C VAL A 331 14.44 -10.58 11.25
N PHE A 332 13.35 -10.98 11.90
CA PHE A 332 12.16 -11.46 11.19
C PHE A 332 11.42 -10.34 10.48
N THR A 333 11.36 -9.15 11.07
CA THR A 333 10.71 -7.98 10.47
C THR A 333 11.47 -7.50 9.23
N GLU A 334 12.81 -7.44 9.32
CA GLU A 334 13.66 -7.05 8.19
C GLU A 334 13.57 -8.05 7.03
N ASN A 335 13.66 -9.35 7.32
CA ASN A 335 13.55 -10.38 6.28
C ASN A 335 12.13 -10.49 5.72
N TYR A 336 11.09 -10.21 6.51
CA TYR A 336 9.72 -10.07 6.00
C TYR A 336 9.63 -8.95 4.97
N ALA A 337 10.16 -7.77 5.27
CA ALA A 337 10.13 -6.63 4.36
C ALA A 337 10.90 -6.91 3.06
N ARG A 338 12.08 -7.56 3.15
CA ARG A 338 12.89 -7.96 2.00
C ARG A 338 12.16 -8.95 1.08
N LEU A 339 11.52 -9.97 1.65
CA LEU A 339 10.75 -10.95 0.89
C LEU A 339 9.45 -10.36 0.33
N TYR A 340 8.79 -9.50 1.09
CA TYR A 340 7.58 -8.80 0.64
C TYR A 340 7.87 -7.91 -0.58
N ALA A 341 9.02 -7.23 -0.60
CA ALA A 341 9.46 -6.42 -1.74
C ALA A 341 9.71 -7.27 -3.00
N TYR A 342 10.30 -8.47 -2.85
CA TYR A 342 10.46 -9.42 -3.96
C TYR A 342 9.11 -9.90 -4.52
N ALA A 343 8.13 -10.15 -3.64
CA ALA A 343 6.82 -10.64 -4.05
C ALA A 343 6.02 -9.65 -4.92
N VAL A 344 6.39 -8.35 -4.96
CA VAL A 344 5.71 -7.32 -5.78
C VAL A 344 5.79 -7.65 -7.26
N ASP A 345 6.97 -8.08 -7.71
CA ASP A 345 7.28 -8.32 -9.12
C ASP A 345 7.09 -9.80 -9.51
N HIS A 346 6.61 -10.64 -8.58
CA HIS A 346 6.37 -12.06 -8.83
C HIS A 346 5.16 -12.27 -9.77
N PRO A 347 5.19 -13.19 -10.75
CA PRO A 347 4.06 -13.44 -11.65
C PRO A 347 2.73 -13.75 -10.95
N GLU A 348 2.80 -14.34 -9.76
CA GLU A 348 1.64 -14.65 -8.91
C GLU A 348 1.44 -13.67 -7.73
N ALA A 349 1.98 -12.46 -7.80
CA ALA A 349 1.90 -11.44 -6.75
C ALA A 349 0.48 -11.25 -6.18
N VAL A 350 -0.53 -11.21 -7.06
CA VAL A 350 -1.94 -11.07 -6.63
C VAL A 350 -2.37 -12.20 -5.70
N LYS A 351 -2.02 -13.45 -6.01
CA LYS A 351 -2.38 -14.60 -5.17
C LYS A 351 -1.58 -14.60 -3.87
N ILE A 352 -0.29 -14.26 -3.93
CA ILE A 352 0.56 -14.15 -2.74
C ILE A 352 -0.04 -13.11 -1.79
N TYR A 353 -0.38 -11.92 -2.29
CA TYR A 353 -0.98 -10.87 -1.46
C TYR A 353 -2.37 -11.21 -0.94
N GLN A 354 -3.20 -11.91 -1.72
CA GLN A 354 -4.48 -12.42 -1.24
C GLN A 354 -4.32 -13.45 -0.12
N ALA A 355 -3.27 -14.27 -0.16
CA ALA A 355 -3.01 -15.26 0.88
C ALA A 355 -2.56 -14.61 2.20
N ILE A 356 -1.79 -13.51 2.13
CA ILE A 356 -1.23 -12.82 3.31
C ILE A 356 -2.03 -11.59 3.77
N ASP A 357 -3.15 -11.25 3.10
CA ASP A 357 -4.07 -10.17 3.49
C ASP A 357 -4.79 -10.49 4.79
#